data_AF-A0A7H0SQ81-F1
#
_entry.id   AF-A0A7H0SQ81-F1
#
_cell.length_a   1.000
_cell.length_b   1.000
_cell.length_c   1.000
_cell.angle_alpha   90.00
_cell.angle_beta   90.00
_cell.angle_gamma   90.00
#
_symmetry.space_group_name_H-M   'P 1'
#
loop_
_entity.id
_entity.type
_entity.pdbx_description
1 polymer ?
#
loop_
_entity_poly.entity_id
_entity_poly.type
_entity_poly.pdbx_seq_one_letter_code
_entity_poly.pdbx_strand_id
1 'polypeptide(L)'
;MSLRGDWRPGLPAPVSRLVIWLLALEILDRGVDYALGDPPGVTNSLTIVEEAMPLPAWGALCLIAGITVIVGILTKQHVGIVLGSLWAAGIYAALSWGLFLKFLERGEPWSGWRTPVHFLMMAGVWALIAVGTTWRRRLDREYRERGTRA
;
A
#
# COMPACT_ATOMS: atom_id res chain seq x y z
N MET A 1 -27.75 31.78 9.89
CA MET A 1 -27.50 31.12 8.58
C MET A 1 -26.28 30.22 8.78
N SER A 2 -26.46 28.89 8.79
CA SER A 2 -25.39 27.94 9.12
C SER A 2 -24.50 27.72 7.90
N LEU A 3 -23.25 28.20 7.94
CA LEU A 3 -22.18 27.86 6.99
C LEU A 3 -21.72 26.41 7.20
N ARG A 4 -22.58 25.42 6.99
CA ARG A 4 -22.13 24.04 6.86
C ARG A 4 -21.52 23.91 5.48
N GLY A 5 -20.21 23.74 5.41
CA GLY A 5 -19.49 23.61 4.14
C GLY A 5 -19.92 22.34 3.39
N ASP A 6 -20.13 22.46 2.08
CA ASP A 6 -20.52 21.37 1.18
C ASP A 6 -19.34 20.44 0.82
N TRP A 7 -18.38 20.27 1.72
CA TRP A 7 -17.23 19.39 1.46
C TRP A 7 -17.71 17.96 1.25
N ARG A 8 -17.29 17.36 0.13
CA ARG A 8 -17.57 15.97 -0.21
C ARG A 8 -16.26 15.20 -0.37
N PRO A 9 -16.10 14.04 0.28
CA PRO A 9 -14.94 13.20 0.06
C PRO A 9 -14.99 12.66 -1.37
N GLY A 10 -14.07 13.12 -2.22
CA GLY A 10 -13.97 12.68 -3.60
C GLY A 10 -12.77 13.29 -4.30
N LEU A 11 -11.94 12.43 -4.92
CA LEU A 11 -10.85 12.88 -5.78
C LEU A 11 -11.25 12.68 -7.25
N PRO A 12 -11.00 13.67 -8.13
CA PRO A 12 -11.14 13.48 -9.57
C PRO A 12 -10.32 12.29 -10.06
N ALA A 13 -10.83 11.55 -11.06
CA ALA A 13 -10.17 10.33 -11.54
C ALA A 13 -8.69 10.51 -11.95
N PRO A 14 -8.26 11.63 -12.58
CA PRO A 14 -6.84 11.87 -12.85
C PRO A 14 -6.00 12.00 -11.57
N VAL A 15 -6.55 12.65 -10.54
CA VAL A 15 -5.89 12.85 -9.24
C VAL A 15 -5.74 11.52 -8.51
N SER A 16 -6.81 10.71 -8.45
CA SER A 16 -6.72 9.37 -7.84
C SER A 16 -5.70 8.49 -8.55
N ARG A 17 -5.62 8.56 -9.89
CA ARG A 17 -4.62 7.83 -10.65
C ARG A 17 -3.20 8.28 -10.30
N LEU A 18 -2.97 9.59 -10.19
CA LEU A 18 -1.68 10.13 -9.78
C LEU A 18 -1.29 9.66 -8.37
N VAL A 19 -2.22 9.66 -7.43
CA VAL A 19 -1.98 9.15 -6.07
C VAL A 19 -1.54 7.68 -6.10
N ILE A 20 -2.23 6.82 -6.87
CA ILE A 20 -1.85 5.41 -6.98
C ILE A 20 -0.46 5.25 -7.62
N TRP A 21 -0.10 6.08 -8.60
CA TRP A 21 1.25 6.11 -9.16
C TRP A 21 2.31 6.46 -8.12
N LEU A 22 2.08 7.51 -7.34
CA LEU A 22 3.02 7.95 -6.30
C LEU A 22 3.21 6.87 -5.24
N LEU A 23 2.13 6.20 -4.83
CA LEU A 23 2.21 5.07 -3.90
C LEU A 23 2.94 3.88 -4.51
N ALA A 24 2.70 3.57 -5.79
CA ALA A 24 3.42 2.49 -6.47
C ALA A 24 4.92 2.77 -6.57
N LEU A 25 5.31 4.02 -6.83
CA LEU A 25 6.71 4.44 -6.81
C LEU A 25 7.31 4.33 -5.41
N GLU A 26 6.55 4.67 -4.37
CA GLU A 26 7.00 4.58 -2.97
C GLU A 26 7.32 3.14 -2.54
N ILE A 27 6.50 2.15 -2.89
CA ILE A 27 6.81 0.75 -2.60
C ILE A 27 7.95 0.21 -3.47
N LEU A 28 8.14 0.74 -4.68
CA LEU A 28 9.29 0.39 -5.52
C LEU A 28 10.60 0.93 -4.96
N ASP A 29 10.60 2.19 -4.52
CA ASP A 29 11.72 2.82 -3.83
C ASP A 29 12.16 1.98 -2.63
N ARG A 30 11.19 1.56 -1.80
CA ARG A 30 11.45 0.62 -0.69
C ARG A 30 11.99 -0.72 -1.16
N GLY A 31 11.49 -1.22 -2.28
CA GLY A 31 11.96 -2.47 -2.87
C GLY A 31 13.42 -2.39 -3.30
N VAL A 32 13.83 -1.28 -3.90
CA VAL A 32 15.24 -1.00 -4.26
C VAL A 32 16.10 -0.90 -3.02
N ASP A 33 15.66 -0.13 -2.03
CA ASP A 33 16.37 0.07 -0.76
C ASP A 33 16.67 -1.26 -0.06
N TYR A 34 15.64 -2.10 0.10
CA TYR A 34 15.79 -3.43 0.72
C TYR A 34 16.59 -4.41 -0.14
N ALA A 35 16.50 -4.33 -1.46
CA ALA A 35 17.23 -5.22 -2.36
C ALA A 35 18.73 -4.92 -2.41
N LEU A 36 19.11 -3.64 -2.31
CA LEU A 36 20.51 -3.21 -2.29
C LEU A 36 21.15 -3.33 -0.91
N GLY A 37 20.32 -3.48 0.12
CA GLY A 37 20.74 -3.58 1.49
C GLY A 37 21.02 -2.20 2.09
N ASP A 38 20.69 -2.08 3.37
CA ASP A 38 20.93 -0.86 4.13
C ASP A 38 22.35 -0.82 4.70
N PRO A 39 22.94 0.39 4.82
CA PRO A 39 24.13 0.58 5.63
C PRO A 39 23.89 0.13 7.09
N PRO A 40 24.91 -0.42 7.77
CA PRO A 40 24.77 -0.83 9.16
C PRO A 40 24.33 0.36 10.02
N GLY A 41 23.20 0.22 10.73
CA GLY A 41 22.64 1.27 11.59
C GLY A 41 21.27 1.79 11.19
N VAL A 42 20.84 1.64 9.93
CA VAL A 42 19.61 2.26 9.40
C VAL A 42 18.38 1.38 9.63
N THR A 43 18.46 0.09 9.31
CA THR A 43 17.39 -0.92 9.51
C THR A 43 17.57 -1.80 10.74
N ASN A 44 18.33 -1.34 11.73
CA ASN A 44 18.46 -1.98 13.06
C ASN A 44 17.13 -2.20 13.80
N SER A 45 15.99 -1.89 13.18
CA SER A 45 14.63 -2.14 13.63
C SER A 45 14.00 -3.40 13.02
N LEU A 46 14.58 -4.07 12.02
CA LEU A 46 13.94 -5.19 11.31
C LEU A 46 14.34 -6.61 11.74
N THR A 47 15.19 -6.81 12.76
CA THR A 47 15.67 -8.16 13.15
C THR A 47 14.58 -9.26 13.25
N ILE A 48 13.38 -8.98 13.78
CA ILE A 48 12.27 -9.97 13.82
C ILE A 48 11.70 -10.27 12.42
N VAL A 49 11.69 -9.27 11.55
CA VAL A 49 11.26 -9.39 10.15
C VAL A 49 12.33 -10.11 9.31
N GLU A 50 13.61 -9.90 9.63
CA GLU A 50 14.76 -10.58 9.01
C GLU A 50 14.83 -12.06 9.39
N GLU A 51 14.34 -12.43 10.57
CA GLU A 51 14.17 -13.84 10.97
C GLU A 51 13.18 -14.59 10.05
N ALA A 52 12.16 -13.90 9.52
CA ALA A 52 11.22 -14.51 8.59
C ALA A 52 11.83 -14.71 7.19
N MET A 53 12.55 -13.71 6.67
CA MET A 53 13.37 -13.83 5.46
C MET A 53 14.38 -12.69 5.33
N PRO A 54 15.49 -12.89 4.58
CA PRO A 54 16.51 -11.85 4.36
C PRO A 54 15.93 -10.56 3.77
N LEU A 55 16.52 -9.41 4.13
CA LEU A 55 16.10 -8.08 3.64
C LEU A 55 15.95 -8.00 2.10
N PRO A 56 16.86 -8.57 1.29
CA PRO A 56 16.70 -8.56 -0.17
C PRO A 56 15.45 -9.31 -0.67
N ALA A 57 14.98 -10.32 0.06
CA ALA A 57 13.75 -11.03 -0.27
C ALA A 57 12.52 -10.15 -0.05
N TRP A 58 12.48 -9.38 1.04
CA TRP A 58 11.47 -8.33 1.24
C TRP A 58 11.51 -7.29 0.12
N GLY A 59 12.72 -6.87 -0.29
CA GLY A 59 12.91 -5.96 -1.41
C GLY A 59 12.31 -6.50 -2.71
N ALA A 60 12.58 -7.75 -3.04
CA ALA A 60 12.00 -8.41 -4.22
C ALA A 60 10.46 -8.43 -4.17
N LEU A 61 9.85 -8.70 -3.01
CA LEU A 61 8.40 -8.68 -2.86
C LEU A 61 7.81 -7.27 -3.05
N CYS A 62 8.44 -6.25 -2.49
CA CYS A 62 8.07 -4.85 -2.70
C CYS A 62 8.13 -4.48 -4.19
N LEU A 63 9.20 -4.89 -4.89
CA LEU A 63 9.37 -4.67 -6.32
C LEU A 63 8.26 -5.35 -7.13
N ILE A 64 7.99 -6.62 -6.85
CA ILE A 64 6.93 -7.38 -7.53
C ILE A 64 5.56 -6.71 -7.32
N ALA A 65 5.24 -6.31 -6.10
CA ALA A 65 3.97 -5.65 -5.78
C ALA A 65 3.83 -4.32 -6.56
N GLY A 66 4.84 -3.46 -6.49
CA GLY A 66 4.86 -2.17 -7.20
C GLY A 66 4.78 -2.32 -8.72
N ILE A 67 5.59 -3.22 -9.30
CA ILE A 67 5.56 -3.51 -10.75
C ILE A 67 4.19 -4.03 -11.16
N THR A 68 3.57 -4.92 -10.38
CA THR A 68 2.25 -5.47 -10.68
C THR A 68 1.17 -4.37 -10.74
N VAL A 69 1.22 -3.40 -9.81
CA VAL A 69 0.32 -2.23 -9.84
C VAL A 69 0.59 -1.38 -11.09
N ILE A 70 1.84 -1.06 -11.38
CA ILE A 70 2.23 -0.25 -12.54
C ILE A 70 1.77 -0.91 -13.85
N VAL A 71 2.05 -2.20 -14.03
CA VAL A 71 1.62 -2.96 -15.20
C VAL A 71 0.10 -2.95 -15.30
N GLY A 72 -0.61 -3.13 -14.18
CA GLY A 72 -2.07 -3.00 -14.12
C GLY A 72 -2.59 -1.63 -14.60
N ILE A 73 -1.92 -0.53 -14.21
CA ILE A 73 -2.29 0.82 -14.67
C ILE A 73 -1.99 0.99 -16.16
N LEU A 74 -0.81 0.61 -16.63
CA LEU A 74 -0.37 0.78 -18.02
C LEU A 74 -1.23 -0.04 -19.00
N THR A 75 -1.53 -1.28 -18.63
CA THR A 75 -2.39 -2.19 -19.41
C THR A 75 -3.89 -1.93 -19.20
N LYS A 76 -4.23 -1.00 -18.30
CA LYS A 76 -5.62 -0.68 -17.90
C LYS A 76 -6.36 -1.92 -17.36
N GLN A 77 -5.64 -2.87 -16.79
CA GLN A 77 -6.19 -4.08 -16.19
C GLN A 77 -6.36 -3.92 -14.68
N HIS A 78 -7.61 -3.85 -14.24
CA HIS A 78 -7.97 -3.75 -12.83
C HIS A 78 -7.44 -4.95 -12.00
N VAL A 79 -7.31 -6.14 -12.58
CA VAL A 79 -6.82 -7.33 -11.87
C VAL A 79 -5.39 -7.10 -11.36
N GLY A 80 -4.51 -6.55 -12.20
CA GLY A 80 -3.13 -6.22 -11.79
C GLY A 80 -3.11 -5.17 -10.68
N ILE A 81 -3.94 -4.13 -10.78
CA ILE A 81 -4.04 -3.10 -9.73
C ILE A 81 -4.49 -3.72 -8.41
N VAL A 82 -5.53 -4.56 -8.42
CA VAL A 82 -6.07 -5.20 -7.21
C VAL A 82 -5.06 -6.17 -6.60
N LEU A 83 -4.48 -7.08 -7.39
CA LEU A 83 -3.53 -8.07 -6.88
C LEU A 83 -2.26 -7.41 -6.33
N GLY A 84 -1.67 -6.46 -7.08
CA GLY A 84 -0.50 -5.72 -6.62
C GLY A 84 -0.79 -4.92 -5.35
N SER A 85 -1.99 -4.32 -5.24
CA SER A 85 -2.41 -3.60 -4.04
C SER A 85 -2.62 -4.52 -2.84
N LEU A 86 -3.24 -5.69 -3.01
CA LEU A 86 -3.37 -6.66 -1.92
C LEU A 86 -2.02 -7.21 -1.47
N TRP A 87 -1.10 -7.42 -2.40
CA TRP A 87 0.27 -7.82 -2.10
C TRP A 87 1.00 -6.75 -1.29
N ALA A 88 0.97 -5.49 -1.75
CA ALA A 88 1.52 -4.34 -1.04
C ALA A 88 0.94 -4.20 0.37
N ALA A 89 -0.38 -4.38 0.51
CA ALA A 89 -1.04 -4.35 1.81
C ALA A 89 -0.52 -5.43 2.76
N GLY A 90 -0.36 -6.66 2.26
CA GLY A 90 0.19 -7.78 3.03
C GLY A 90 1.64 -7.54 3.47
N ILE A 91 2.50 -7.03 2.58
CA ILE A 91 3.89 -6.68 2.91
C ILE A 91 3.91 -5.64 4.02
N TYR A 92 3.20 -4.52 3.84
CA TYR A 92 3.19 -3.45 4.83
C TYR A 92 2.61 -3.88 6.17
N ALA A 93 1.59 -4.74 6.17
CA ALA A 93 1.04 -5.31 7.40
C ALA A 93 2.08 -6.20 8.13
N ALA A 94 2.82 -7.03 7.40
CA ALA A 94 3.87 -7.88 7.97
C ALA A 94 5.03 -7.06 8.54
N LEU A 95 5.50 -6.04 7.80
CA LEU A 95 6.55 -5.12 8.27
C LEU A 95 6.09 -4.36 9.52
N SER A 96 4.86 -3.83 9.50
CA SER A 96 4.26 -3.17 10.66
C SER A 96 4.23 -4.09 11.88
N TRP A 97 3.83 -5.35 11.69
CA TRP A 97 3.72 -6.32 12.78
C TRP A 97 5.08 -6.63 13.40
N GLY A 98 6.09 -6.94 12.59
CA GLY A 98 7.43 -7.23 13.11
C GLY A 98 8.07 -6.04 13.83
N LEU A 99 7.86 -4.81 13.34
CA LEU A 99 8.30 -3.61 14.04
C LEU A 99 7.54 -3.37 15.36
N PHE A 100 6.24 -3.69 15.39
CA PHE A 100 5.43 -3.58 16.60
C PHE A 100 5.88 -4.57 17.68
N LEU A 101 6.19 -5.82 17.31
CA LEU A 101 6.75 -6.80 18.25
C LEU A 101 8.07 -6.33 18.85
N LYS A 102 8.98 -5.84 18.02
CA LYS A 102 10.27 -5.32 18.48
C LYS A 102 10.12 -4.10 19.39
N PHE A 103 9.14 -3.26 19.08
CA PHE A 103 8.78 -2.15 19.93
C PHE A 103 8.35 -2.64 21.33
N LEU A 104 7.49 -3.67 21.41
CA LEU A 104 7.07 -4.26 22.68
C LEU A 104 8.24 -4.86 23.47
N GLU A 105 9.17 -5.52 22.80
CA GLU A 105 10.37 -6.11 23.42
C GLU A 105 11.31 -5.07 24.03
N ARG A 106 11.45 -3.90 23.39
CA ARG A 106 12.36 -2.84 23.85
C ARG A 106 11.84 -2.09 25.09
N GLY A 107 10.54 -2.13 25.37
CA GLY A 107 9.94 -1.47 26.53
C GLY A 107 10.10 0.06 26.56
N GLU A 108 10.47 0.70 25.45
CA GLU A 108 10.63 2.16 25.38
C GLU A 108 9.26 2.85 25.26
N PRO A 109 9.02 3.95 26.01
CA PRO A 109 7.65 4.34 26.26
C PRO A 109 6.96 5.07 25.09
N TRP A 110 7.68 5.77 24.18
CA TRP A 110 7.01 6.61 23.14
C TRP A 110 7.79 6.87 21.82
N SER A 111 9.07 6.55 21.72
CA SER A 111 9.95 6.96 20.59
C SER A 111 9.81 6.09 19.31
N GLY A 112 9.34 4.84 19.43
CA GLY A 112 9.44 3.82 18.38
C GLY A 112 8.16 3.54 17.56
N TRP A 113 7.02 4.12 17.93
CA TRP A 113 5.72 3.75 17.32
C TRP A 113 5.47 4.31 15.92
N ARG A 114 6.20 5.37 15.54
CA ARG A 114 5.99 6.09 14.28
C ARG A 114 6.08 5.18 13.06
N THR A 115 7.11 4.33 13.02
CA THR A 115 7.37 3.46 11.86
C THR A 115 6.36 2.32 11.72
N PRO A 116 6.04 1.54 12.78
CA PRO A 116 4.94 0.56 12.71
C PRO A 116 3.62 1.19 12.27
N VAL A 117 3.24 2.34 12.85
CA VAL A 117 1.97 3.01 12.49
C VAL A 117 1.98 3.47 11.04
N HIS A 118 3.11 4.00 10.55
CA HIS A 118 3.25 4.37 9.14
C HIS A 118 3.02 3.18 8.20
N PHE A 119 3.64 2.03 8.47
CA PHE A 119 3.42 0.82 7.67
C PHE A 119 2.00 0.30 7.79
N LEU A 120 1.39 0.33 8.97
CA LEU A 120 -0.01 -0.05 9.13
C LEU A 120 -0.95 0.84 8.30
N MET A 121 -0.70 2.15 8.28
CA MET A 121 -1.46 3.09 7.45
C MET A 121 -1.28 2.77 5.96
N MET A 122 -0.06 2.51 5.51
CA MET A 122 0.19 2.11 4.11
C MET A 122 -0.50 0.81 3.75
N ALA A 123 -0.51 -0.18 4.65
CA ALA A 123 -1.26 -1.41 4.47
C ALA A 123 -2.75 -1.13 4.26
N GLY A 124 -3.32 -0.26 5.11
CA GLY A 124 -4.71 0.18 4.99
C GLY A 124 -5.02 0.91 3.69
N VAL A 125 -4.15 1.84 3.26
CA VAL A 125 -4.31 2.58 2.00
C VAL A 125 -4.33 1.63 0.81
N TRP A 126 -3.39 0.68 0.74
CA TRP A 126 -3.34 -0.31 -0.33
C TRP A 126 -4.55 -1.25 -0.33
N ALA A 127 -5.01 -1.70 0.83
CA ALA A 127 -6.24 -2.48 0.95
C ALA A 127 -7.46 -1.69 0.46
N LEU A 128 -7.56 -0.40 0.80
CA LEU A 128 -8.63 0.48 0.32
C LEU A 128 -8.58 0.71 -1.19
N ILE A 129 -7.39 0.80 -1.80
CA ILE A 129 -7.23 0.86 -3.26
C ILE A 129 -7.77 -0.42 -3.91
N ALA A 130 -7.43 -1.60 -3.36
CA ALA A 130 -7.93 -2.87 -3.86
C ALA A 130 -9.46 -2.98 -3.76
N VAL A 131 -10.03 -2.63 -2.61
CA VAL A 131 -11.49 -2.63 -2.39
C VAL A 131 -12.17 -1.60 -3.31
N GLY A 132 -11.68 -0.36 -3.35
CA GLY A 132 -12.26 0.71 -4.16
C GLY A 132 -12.22 0.41 -5.66
N THR A 133 -11.12 -0.19 -6.14
CA THR A 133 -11.00 -0.62 -7.54
C THR A 133 -11.99 -1.73 -7.88
N THR A 134 -12.17 -2.70 -6.98
CA THR A 134 -13.13 -3.80 -7.14
C THR A 134 -14.58 -3.27 -7.11
N TRP A 135 -14.89 -2.37 -6.18
CA TRP A 135 -16.21 -1.76 -6.04
C TRP A 135 -16.59 -0.95 -7.28
N ARG A 136 -15.70 -0.09 -7.77
CA ARG A 136 -15.95 0.73 -8.96
C ARG A 136 -16.26 -0.11 -10.20
N ARG A 137 -15.55 -1.23 -10.37
CA ARG A 137 -15.82 -2.18 -11.47
C ARG A 137 -17.24 -2.76 -11.39
N ARG A 138 -17.72 -3.08 -10.18
CA ARG A 138 -19.08 -3.61 -9.98
C ARG A 138 -20.12 -2.56 -10.38
N LEU A 139 -19.96 -1.33 -9.91
CA LEU A 139 -20.85 -0.21 -10.26
C LEU A 139 -20.89 0.03 -11.78
N ASP A 140 -19.73 0.11 -12.43
CA ASP A 140 -19.64 0.35 -13.88
C ASP A 140 -20.35 -0.75 -14.68
N ARG A 141 -20.34 -2.00 -14.18
CA ARG A 141 -21.07 -3.11 -14.78
C ARG A 141 -22.58 -2.94 -14.63
N GLU A 142 -23.05 -2.64 -13.42
CA GLU A 142 -24.48 -2.43 -13.15
C GLU A 142 -25.06 -1.27 -13.97
N TYR A 143 -24.33 -0.16 -14.11
CA TYR A 143 -24.76 0.97 -14.93
C TYR A 143 -24.90 0.61 -16.41
N ARG A 144 -23.97 -0.18 -16.96
CA ARG A 144 -24.08 -0.66 -18.36
C ARG A 144 -25.29 -1.56 -18.55
N GLU A 145 -25.54 -2.48 -17.63
CA GLU A 145 -26.67 -3.41 -17.70
C GLU A 145 -28.03 -2.68 -17.61
N ARG A 146 -28.13 -1.61 -16.80
CA ARG A 146 -29.34 -0.76 -16.75
C ARG A 146 -29.53 0.06 -18.01
N GLY A 147 -28.46 0.64 -18.56
CA GLY A 147 -28.52 1.44 -19.79
C GLY A 147 -28.94 0.62 -21.02
N THR A 148 -28.67 -0.68 -21.06
CA THR A 148 -29.11 -1.57 -22.15
C THR A 148 -30.57 -2.02 -22.04
N ARG A 149 -31.25 -1.76 -20.91
CA ARG A 149 -32.65 -2.15 -20.68
C ARG A 149 -33.65 -1.00 -20.85
N ALA A 150 -33.15 0.22 -21.08
CA ALA A 150 -33.95 1.41 -21.37
C ALA A 150 -33.95 1.66 -22.88
#